data_AF-A0A069QGV7-F1
#
_entry.id   AF-A0A069QGV7-F1
#
_cell.length_a   1.000
_cell.length_b   1.000
_cell.length_c   1.000
_cell.angle_alpha   90.00
_cell.angle_beta   90.00
_cell.angle_gamma   90.00
#
_symmetry.space_group_name_H-M   'P 1'
#
loop_
_entity.id
_entity.type
_entity.pdbx_description
1 polymer ?
#
loop_
_entity_poly.entity_id
_entity_poly.type
_entity_poly.pdbx_seq_one_letter_code
_entity_poly.pdbx_strand_id
1 'polypeptide(L)'
;MVNIDSNLRDFIIKKFPDRTVKGKHHDHSWQSSRWLYVTTVLTTEEKIHYEYLGGKNGCVELHLEGKYLEEEYRDFRRKLYEKTRQDPRLRWKTPQGRNLRACEINFQINNREDVIDAFKQMMDIFDPLIEEASRKHKEQYDTKPYEGEVSLNENLKNEQVCMLGCSLGQLISNSLIIPDYQRNYCWEDKEITALWNSLKEIPKEGKKYHLGTIILQKLDENKYAVIDGQQRLVTLALVLKELNYKGPIPLLGQTFRSKESDKHVSNCKWLIKQLKAAGFAGDLWHRILYNLNFSVLILTESRLDLAYTFFSNENSKGVPLSDFDILKAHHLRYIHIEEQAEHMAMRWNKMMSDNKEQLNKSIAKHLFRMRKWIRKRYYNPNAKRIVKDEFSASPIIPEIPPFGESFNFNEKIQGGTHFFAYIEFFVNKYEHFSSLRQVKELQDKLQRESHWKYADVIETLLFAYYLKFGDQYLTDALFCIASVIAQHRYQTNRAMTYKIQEYAMNSEIVMMIEQATSPTFFLAECLQTAKVSGKTLNDENIKKRFYHQLKELFEQLSDELTEPTITKKYNYEYEH
;
A
#
# COMPACT_ATOMS: atom_id res chain seq x y z
N MET A 1 36.14 41.97 34.41
CA MET A 1 34.83 41.38 34.05
C MET A 1 34.12 42.35 33.13
N VAL A 2 33.93 41.99 31.87
CA VAL A 2 33.21 42.85 30.93
C VAL A 2 31.73 42.53 31.04
N ASN A 3 30.94 43.52 31.46
CA ASN A 3 29.50 43.38 31.61
C ASN A 3 28.80 43.65 30.29
N ILE A 4 27.71 42.92 30.04
CA ILE A 4 26.82 43.19 28.92
C ILE A 4 25.93 44.38 29.32
N ASP A 5 26.18 45.52 28.67
CA ASP A 5 25.47 46.80 28.81
C ASP A 5 25.30 47.47 27.44
N SER A 6 24.53 48.57 27.39
CA SER A 6 24.31 49.35 26.17
C SER A 6 25.60 49.93 25.59
N ASN A 7 26.53 50.35 26.45
CA ASN A 7 27.83 50.89 26.03
C ASN A 7 28.69 49.86 25.28
N LEU A 8 28.73 48.60 25.74
CA LEU A 8 29.42 47.52 25.06
C LEU A 8 28.74 47.20 23.72
N ARG A 9 27.40 47.19 23.68
CA ARG A 9 26.65 46.99 22.45
C ARG A 9 26.98 48.04 21.40
N ASP A 10 26.95 49.31 21.77
CA ASP A 10 27.22 50.41 20.84
C ASP A 10 28.70 50.42 20.41
N PHE A 11 29.61 50.01 21.30
CA PHE A 11 31.01 49.79 20.97
C PHE A 11 31.22 48.68 19.93
N ILE A 12 30.52 47.55 20.07
CA ILE A 12 30.56 46.44 19.12
C ILE A 12 29.95 46.85 17.77
N ILE A 13 28.82 47.55 17.77
CA ILE A 13 28.18 48.10 16.54
C ILE A 13 29.17 48.99 15.79
N LYS A 14 29.90 49.87 16.49
CA LYS A 14 30.90 50.76 15.87
C LYS A 14 32.06 49.99 15.25
N LYS A 15 32.42 48.82 15.80
CA LYS A 15 33.55 47.99 15.34
C LYS A 15 33.17 47.02 14.23
N PHE A 16 31.90 46.64 14.13
CA PHE A 16 31.36 45.75 13.10
C PHE A 16 30.14 46.40 12.43
N PRO A 17 30.32 47.52 11.70
CA PRO A 17 29.21 48.27 11.11
C PRO A 17 28.46 47.50 10.02
N ASP A 18 29.08 46.45 9.48
CA ASP A 18 28.56 45.55 8.46
C ASP A 18 27.81 44.34 9.04
N ARG A 19 27.78 44.18 10.37
CA ARG A 19 27.10 43.08 11.06
C ARG A 19 25.89 43.59 11.84
N THR A 20 24.88 42.74 11.98
CA THR A 20 23.73 43.03 12.84
C THR A 20 24.07 42.63 14.28
N VAL A 21 23.91 43.56 15.22
CA VAL A 21 24.16 43.32 16.66
C VAL A 21 22.86 43.42 17.44
N LYS A 22 22.48 42.34 18.11
CA LYS A 22 21.33 42.32 19.03
C LYS A 22 21.78 41.92 20.42
N GLY A 23 21.09 42.41 21.43
CA GLY A 23 21.35 42.00 22.80
C GLY A 23 20.15 42.25 23.68
N LYS A 24 19.97 41.40 24.68
CA LYS A 24 18.94 41.56 25.71
C LYS A 24 19.63 41.97 27.01
N HIS A 25 19.43 43.23 27.38
CA HIS A 25 19.91 43.82 28.63
C HIS A 25 18.77 44.63 29.24
N HIS A 26 18.17 44.13 30.32
CA HIS A 26 17.22 44.94 31.11
C HIS A 26 17.98 45.59 32.27
N ASP A 27 17.84 46.90 32.40
CA ASP A 27 18.29 47.61 33.59
C ASP A 27 17.51 47.11 34.80
N HIS A 28 18.23 46.80 35.89
CA HIS A 28 17.69 46.36 37.19
C HIS A 28 16.96 44.99 37.25
N SER A 29 17.10 44.12 36.26
CA SER A 29 16.59 42.74 36.31
C SER A 29 17.61 41.76 36.90
N TRP A 30 17.19 40.96 37.90
CA TRP A 30 17.93 39.82 38.47
C TRP A 30 17.93 38.57 37.56
N GLN A 31 17.35 38.62 36.35
CA GLN A 31 17.41 37.49 35.42
C GLN A 31 18.84 37.29 34.90
N SER A 32 19.35 36.06 35.06
CA SER A 32 20.71 35.61 34.75
C SER A 32 21.03 35.47 33.25
N SER A 33 20.12 35.86 32.35
CA SER A 33 20.22 35.61 30.90
C SER A 33 20.45 36.91 30.11
N ARG A 34 21.61 37.55 30.35
CA ARG A 34 22.11 38.63 29.50
C ARG A 34 22.94 38.04 28.37
N TRP A 35 22.63 38.41 27.14
CA TRP A 35 23.36 37.98 25.95
C TRP A 35 23.48 39.11 24.96
N LEU A 36 24.56 39.05 24.17
CA LEU A 36 24.83 39.97 23.08
C LEU A 36 25.39 39.15 21.93
N TYR A 37 24.69 39.15 20.80
CA TYR A 37 25.16 38.46 19.60
C TYR A 37 25.46 39.42 18.45
N VAL A 38 26.38 38.98 17.62
CA VAL A 38 26.76 39.56 16.34
C VAL A 38 26.50 38.52 15.26
N THR A 39 25.84 38.90 14.16
CA THR A 39 25.61 37.97 13.05
C THR A 39 26.93 37.47 12.46
N THR A 40 26.88 36.28 11.86
CA THR A 40 27.97 35.81 10.98
C THR A 40 27.99 36.60 9.68
N VAL A 41 28.85 36.20 8.73
CA VAL A 41 28.82 36.65 7.33
C VAL A 41 27.43 36.55 6.67
N LEU A 42 26.55 35.68 7.18
CA LEU A 42 25.13 35.65 6.81
C LEU A 42 24.36 36.72 7.61
N THR A 43 24.50 37.98 7.23
CA THR A 43 24.08 39.17 8.01
C THR A 43 22.58 39.28 8.32
N THR A 44 21.72 38.55 7.59
CA THR A 44 20.27 38.48 7.81
C THR A 44 19.84 37.25 8.62
N GLU A 45 20.76 36.36 8.95
CA GLU A 45 20.44 35.10 9.60
C GLU A 45 20.69 35.16 11.10
N GLU A 46 19.63 34.95 11.88
CA GLU A 46 19.67 35.03 13.34
C GLU A 46 19.84 33.67 14.02
N LYS A 47 19.79 32.57 13.26
CA LYS A 47 19.92 31.20 13.78
C LYS A 47 21.33 30.63 13.65
N ILE A 48 22.25 31.43 13.13
CA ILE A 48 23.69 31.19 13.20
C ILE A 48 24.40 32.51 13.49
N HIS A 49 24.96 32.62 14.69
CA HIS A 49 25.48 33.89 15.19
C HIS A 49 26.65 33.68 16.14
N TYR A 50 27.44 34.73 16.34
CA TYR A 50 28.45 34.76 17.40
C TYR A 50 27.85 35.43 18.64
N GLU A 51 27.98 34.82 19.81
CA GLU A 51 27.42 35.32 21.06
C GLU A 51 28.53 35.56 22.08
N TYR A 52 28.52 36.73 22.71
CA TYR A 52 29.34 37.01 23.89
C TYR A 52 28.54 36.65 25.15
N LEU A 53 29.05 35.66 25.88
CA LEU A 53 28.55 35.29 27.20
C LEU A 53 29.36 36.07 28.24
N GLY A 54 28.73 37.03 28.90
CA GLY A 54 29.37 37.88 29.92
C GLY A 54 29.57 37.18 31.27
N GLY A 55 30.33 37.80 32.17
CA GLY A 55 30.55 37.31 33.55
C GLY A 55 32.00 36.97 33.86
N LYS A 56 32.22 36.24 34.97
CA LYS A 56 33.57 35.95 35.53
C LYS A 56 34.47 35.14 34.57
N ASN A 57 33.86 34.32 33.70
CA ASN A 57 34.52 33.50 32.68
C ASN A 57 34.01 33.86 31.27
N GLY A 58 33.92 35.15 30.95
CA GLY A 58 33.29 35.58 29.71
C GLY A 58 33.99 35.03 28.46
N CYS A 59 33.22 34.59 27.48
CA CYS A 59 33.72 33.96 26.25
C CYS A 59 32.86 34.33 25.04
N VAL A 60 33.41 34.14 23.84
CA VAL A 60 32.67 34.27 22.57
C VAL A 60 32.43 32.88 21.99
N GLU A 61 31.21 32.64 21.51
CA GLU A 61 30.79 31.36 20.96
C GLU A 61 30.09 31.53 19.62
N LEU A 62 30.35 30.64 18.66
CA LEU A 62 29.47 30.42 17.52
C LEU A 62 28.28 29.58 18.00
N HIS A 63 27.05 30.01 17.73
CA HIS A 63 25.81 29.31 18.04
C HIS A 63 25.12 28.85 16.76
N LEU A 64 24.59 27.63 16.79
CA LEU A 64 23.77 27.02 15.73
C LEU A 64 22.40 26.69 16.31
N GLU A 65 21.35 27.28 15.76
CA GLU A 65 19.98 27.18 16.24
C GLU A 65 18.97 26.87 15.13
N GLY A 66 17.72 26.58 15.51
CA GLY A 66 16.60 26.44 14.58
C GLY A 66 16.90 25.46 13.44
N LYS A 67 16.73 25.91 12.19
CA LYS A 67 16.99 25.13 10.98
C LYS A 67 18.40 24.53 10.93
N TYR A 68 19.39 25.23 11.50
CA TYR A 68 20.77 24.75 11.53
C TYR A 68 20.95 23.54 12.43
N LEU A 69 19.96 23.13 13.22
CA LEU A 69 19.97 21.89 14.00
C LEU A 69 19.16 20.75 13.36
N GLU A 70 18.43 21.02 12.28
CA GLU A 70 17.67 20.02 11.54
C GLU A 70 18.58 19.08 10.73
N GLU A 71 18.07 17.92 10.33
CA GLU A 71 18.87 16.92 9.60
C GLU A 71 19.36 17.43 8.24
N GLU A 72 18.61 18.31 7.58
CA GLU A 72 19.01 18.93 6.31
C GLU A 72 20.31 19.75 6.41
N TYR A 73 20.59 20.32 7.59
CA TYR A 73 21.82 21.08 7.86
C TYR A 73 22.92 20.22 8.52
N ARG A 74 22.75 18.90 8.63
CA ARG A 74 23.74 18.02 9.27
C ARG A 74 25.11 18.11 8.62
N ASP A 75 25.16 18.11 7.29
CA ASP A 75 26.41 18.21 6.53
C ASP A 75 27.05 19.60 6.65
N PHE A 76 26.23 20.65 6.70
CA PHE A 76 26.68 22.01 6.99
C PHE A 76 27.42 22.04 8.34
N ARG A 77 26.79 21.53 9.42
CA ARG A 77 27.39 21.49 10.75
C ARG A 77 28.64 20.61 10.82
N ARG A 78 28.57 19.40 10.24
CA ARG A 78 29.68 18.44 10.26
C ARG A 78 30.91 19.03 9.58
N LYS A 79 30.72 19.74 8.47
CA LYS A 79 31.82 20.40 7.76
C LYS A 79 32.51 21.48 8.61
N LEU A 80 31.74 22.33 9.30
CA LEU A 80 32.31 23.32 10.23
C LEU A 80 33.14 22.62 11.31
N TYR A 81 32.58 21.57 11.92
CA TYR A 81 33.26 20.80 12.96
C TYR A 81 34.53 20.10 12.46
N GLU A 82 34.46 19.35 11.35
CA GLU A 82 35.61 18.59 10.82
C GLU A 82 36.79 19.50 10.48
N LYS A 83 36.52 20.71 9.97
CA LYS A 83 37.53 21.71 9.63
C LYS A 83 38.15 22.41 10.85
N THR A 84 37.46 22.42 11.99
CA THR A 84 37.86 23.21 13.17
C THR A 84 38.16 22.37 14.41
N ARG A 85 37.81 21.07 14.44
CA ARG A 85 37.94 20.19 15.62
C ARG A 85 39.37 20.01 16.14
N GLN A 86 40.38 20.28 15.31
CA GLN A 86 41.79 20.18 15.66
C GLN A 86 42.42 21.55 15.97
N ASP A 87 41.68 22.66 15.83
CA ASP A 87 42.20 23.98 16.16
C ASP A 87 42.26 24.14 17.69
N PRO A 88 43.46 24.31 18.28
CA PRO A 88 43.61 24.39 19.74
C PRO A 88 42.96 25.64 20.35
N ARG A 89 42.61 26.64 19.52
CA ARG A 89 41.89 27.83 19.95
C ARG A 89 40.40 27.57 20.12
N LEU A 90 39.86 26.44 19.66
CA LEU A 90 38.42 26.21 19.60
C LEU A 90 37.99 25.00 20.44
N ARG A 91 36.82 25.12 21.06
CA ARG A 91 36.19 24.06 21.85
C ARG A 91 34.72 23.91 21.48
N TRP A 92 34.40 22.82 20.79
CA TRP A 92 33.01 22.49 20.45
C TRP A 92 32.23 22.00 21.67
N LYS A 93 31.01 22.54 21.84
CA LYS A 93 30.04 22.13 22.85
C LYS A 93 29.00 21.20 22.25
N THR A 94 28.92 19.99 22.80
CA THR A 94 27.93 18.97 22.42
C THR A 94 27.16 18.50 23.66
N PRO A 95 26.01 19.12 23.99
CA PRO A 95 25.15 18.60 25.05
C PRO A 95 24.73 17.16 24.74
N GLN A 96 25.03 16.22 25.65
CA GLN A 96 24.74 14.79 25.52
C GLN A 96 25.34 14.08 24.27
N GLY A 97 26.37 14.67 23.64
CA GLY A 97 27.14 14.03 22.57
C GLY A 97 26.43 13.83 21.22
N ARG A 98 25.21 14.38 21.04
CA ARG A 98 24.40 14.10 19.83
C ARG A 98 24.37 15.21 18.78
N ASN A 99 24.47 16.49 19.16
CA ASN A 99 24.36 17.61 18.22
C ASN A 99 25.44 18.68 18.47
N LEU A 100 26.12 19.09 17.39
CA LEU A 100 27.05 20.23 17.34
C LEU A 100 26.24 21.53 17.41
N ARG A 101 26.17 22.16 18.59
CA ARG A 101 25.30 23.34 18.82
C ARG A 101 26.06 24.64 18.98
N ALA A 102 27.26 24.58 19.55
CA ALA A 102 28.08 25.77 19.71
C ALA A 102 29.56 25.44 19.67
N CYS A 103 30.39 26.44 19.34
CA CYS A 103 31.84 26.37 19.41
C CYS A 103 32.38 27.60 20.12
N GLU A 104 33.11 27.39 21.22
CA GLU A 104 33.70 28.44 22.04
C GLU A 104 35.15 28.70 21.63
N ILE A 105 35.56 29.97 21.61
CA ILE A 105 36.98 30.32 21.48
C ILE A 105 37.68 30.33 22.84
N ASN A 106 38.82 29.66 22.93
CA ASN A 106 39.73 29.70 24.06
C ASN A 106 40.57 30.98 23.99
N PHE A 107 39.96 32.10 24.38
CA PHE A 107 40.58 33.42 24.40
C PHE A 107 40.24 34.14 25.71
N GLN A 108 41.26 34.68 26.39
CA GLN A 108 41.07 35.36 27.66
C GLN A 108 40.58 36.80 27.44
N ILE A 109 39.45 37.15 28.05
CA ILE A 109 38.81 38.47 27.91
C ILE A 109 38.96 39.28 29.20
N ASN A 110 39.80 40.32 29.17
CA ASN A 110 40.05 41.20 30.31
C ASN A 110 39.38 42.58 30.14
N ASN A 111 39.33 43.09 28.92
CA ASN A 111 38.78 44.41 28.57
C ASN A 111 37.79 44.32 27.37
N ARG A 112 37.20 45.46 26.97
CA ARG A 112 36.20 45.51 25.90
C ARG A 112 36.82 45.28 24.51
N GLU A 113 38.09 45.63 24.32
CA GLU A 113 38.87 45.37 23.11
C GLU A 113 39.12 43.87 22.90
N ASP A 114 39.40 43.13 23.97
CA ASP A 114 39.57 41.68 23.93
C ASP A 114 38.29 40.96 23.46
N VAL A 115 37.11 41.50 23.77
CA VAL A 115 35.83 41.00 23.24
C VAL A 115 35.78 41.15 21.72
N ILE A 116 36.24 42.28 21.19
CA ILE A 116 36.30 42.53 19.73
C ILE A 116 37.30 41.59 19.07
N ASP A 117 38.46 41.39 19.68
CA ASP A 117 39.49 40.50 19.13
C ASP A 117 39.06 39.03 19.17
N ALA A 118 38.31 38.62 20.19
CA ALA A 118 37.67 37.30 20.24
C ALA A 118 36.62 37.12 19.13
N PHE A 119 35.77 38.12 18.88
CA PHE A 119 34.82 38.10 17.76
C PHE A 119 35.55 38.04 16.40
N LYS A 120 36.59 38.84 16.20
CA LYS A 120 37.37 38.84 14.95
C LYS A 120 38.01 37.48 14.68
N GLN A 121 38.63 36.85 15.68
CA GLN A 121 39.21 35.52 15.50
C GLN A 121 38.14 34.47 15.14
N MET A 122 36.96 34.56 15.76
CA MET A 122 35.84 33.69 15.40
C MET A 122 35.35 33.93 13.97
N MET A 123 35.26 35.19 13.54
CA MET A 123 34.91 35.57 12.17
C MET A 123 35.94 35.05 11.17
N ASP A 124 37.23 35.30 11.40
CA ASP A 124 38.33 34.88 10.51
C ASP A 124 38.35 33.36 10.28
N ILE A 125 37.99 32.57 11.31
CA ILE A 125 37.93 31.11 11.21
C ILE A 125 36.63 30.64 10.56
N PHE A 126 35.48 31.13 11.05
CA PHE A 126 34.18 30.54 10.71
C PHE A 126 33.50 31.20 9.51
N ASP A 127 33.66 32.49 9.24
CA ASP A 127 32.96 33.16 8.14
C ASP A 127 33.28 32.49 6.79
N PRO A 128 34.55 32.24 6.39
CA PRO A 128 34.85 31.55 5.14
C PRO A 128 34.26 30.13 5.07
N LEU A 129 34.25 29.41 6.21
CA LEU A 129 33.68 28.07 6.30
C LEU A 129 32.15 28.09 6.18
N ILE A 130 31.50 29.08 6.78
CA ILE A 130 30.06 29.29 6.74
C ILE A 130 29.62 29.66 5.33
N GLU A 131 30.34 30.55 4.63
CA GLU A 131 30.06 30.86 3.22
C GLU A 131 30.16 29.61 2.34
N GLU A 132 31.26 28.86 2.46
CA GLU A 132 31.49 27.67 1.64
C GLU A 132 30.48 26.56 1.98
N ALA A 133 30.08 26.42 3.25
CA ALA A 133 29.07 25.46 3.68
C ALA A 133 27.67 25.88 3.22
N SER A 134 27.34 27.17 3.31
CA SER A 134 26.06 27.74 2.86
C SER A 134 25.88 27.58 1.35
N ARG A 135 26.91 27.89 0.56
CA ARG A 135 26.91 27.68 -0.90
C ARG A 135 26.66 26.21 -1.25
N LYS A 136 27.41 25.28 -0.64
CA LYS A 136 27.23 23.83 -0.89
C LYS A 136 25.86 23.32 -0.44
N HIS A 137 25.36 23.79 0.70
CA HIS A 137 24.02 23.45 1.16
C HIS A 137 22.95 23.94 0.18
N LYS A 138 23.08 25.19 -0.31
CA LYS A 138 22.20 25.72 -1.35
C LYS A 138 22.24 24.88 -2.62
N GLU A 139 23.42 24.49 -3.10
CA GLU A 139 23.54 23.61 -4.28
C GLU A 139 22.84 22.25 -4.11
N GLN A 140 22.85 21.69 -2.89
CA GLN A 140 22.24 20.40 -2.62
C GLN A 140 20.73 20.47 -2.38
N TYR A 141 20.25 21.50 -1.68
CA TYR A 141 18.87 21.58 -1.17
C TYR A 141 18.01 22.66 -1.84
N ASP A 142 18.59 23.57 -2.63
CA ASP A 142 17.83 24.51 -3.45
C ASP A 142 17.35 23.81 -4.72
N THR A 143 16.24 23.09 -4.56
CA THR A 143 15.60 22.41 -5.68
C THR A 143 15.11 23.42 -6.72
N LYS A 144 15.23 23.03 -8.00
CA LYS A 144 14.77 23.80 -9.16
C LYS A 144 13.96 22.88 -10.07
N PRO A 145 13.06 23.42 -10.92
CA PRO A 145 12.42 22.63 -11.97
C PRO A 145 13.43 21.90 -12.85
N TYR A 146 13.03 20.78 -13.42
CA TYR A 146 13.81 20.05 -14.41
C TYR A 146 13.99 20.90 -15.69
N GLU A 147 15.22 21.00 -16.18
CA GLU A 147 15.60 21.84 -17.33
C GLU A 147 16.09 21.01 -18.54
N GLY A 148 16.02 19.68 -18.46
CA GLY A 148 16.41 18.81 -19.57
C GLY A 148 15.36 18.70 -20.67
N GLU A 149 15.58 17.78 -21.61
CA GLU A 149 14.65 17.51 -22.72
C GLU A 149 13.28 17.04 -22.20
N VAL A 150 12.20 17.70 -22.63
CA VAL A 150 10.83 17.43 -22.13
C VAL A 150 10.04 16.50 -23.06
N SER A 151 10.32 16.55 -24.37
CA SER A 151 9.60 15.75 -25.37
C SER A 151 10.06 14.30 -25.31
N LEU A 152 9.10 13.37 -25.28
CA LEU A 152 9.38 12.00 -25.69
C LEU A 152 9.51 12.07 -27.23
N ASN A 153 10.69 11.83 -27.80
CA ASN A 153 10.90 11.89 -29.26
C ASN A 153 10.31 10.64 -29.92
N GLU A 154 9.00 10.63 -30.03
CA GLU A 154 8.26 9.49 -30.53
C GLU A 154 8.22 9.57 -32.07
N ASN A 155 9.06 8.79 -32.76
CA ASN A 155 9.00 8.63 -34.23
C ASN A 155 7.79 7.76 -34.65
N LEU A 156 6.60 8.09 -34.15
CA LEU A 156 5.39 7.25 -34.17
C LEU A 156 4.66 7.20 -35.50
N LYS A 157 5.16 7.87 -36.54
CA LYS A 157 4.40 8.01 -37.79
C LYS A 157 4.19 6.66 -38.51
N ASN A 158 4.95 5.61 -38.17
CA ASN A 158 4.85 4.28 -38.79
C ASN A 158 4.77 3.07 -37.81
N GLU A 159 4.98 3.25 -36.49
CA GLU A 159 5.06 2.15 -35.52
C GLU A 159 3.90 2.21 -34.49
N GLN A 160 3.20 1.09 -34.29
CA GLN A 160 2.11 0.95 -33.29
C GLN A 160 2.61 0.99 -31.84
N VAL A 161 3.91 0.75 -31.64
CA VAL A 161 4.56 0.65 -30.34
C VAL A 161 5.96 1.23 -30.46
N CYS A 162 6.33 2.15 -29.57
CA CYS A 162 7.67 2.73 -29.51
C CYS A 162 8.33 2.41 -28.16
N MET A 163 9.62 2.06 -28.17
CA MET A 163 10.39 1.85 -26.95
C MET A 163 11.53 2.87 -26.89
N LEU A 164 11.65 3.58 -25.77
CA LEU A 164 12.68 4.60 -25.57
C LEU A 164 13.23 4.61 -24.14
N GLY A 165 14.49 5.01 -23.98
CA GLY A 165 15.08 5.24 -22.66
C GLY A 165 14.78 6.66 -22.19
N CYS A 166 14.16 6.80 -21.02
CA CYS A 166 13.69 8.10 -20.51
C CYS A 166 14.16 8.32 -19.07
N SER A 167 14.68 9.51 -18.74
CA SER A 167 14.91 9.88 -17.34
C SER A 167 13.58 10.19 -16.64
N LEU A 168 13.53 10.11 -15.30
CA LEU A 168 12.31 10.49 -14.58
C LEU A 168 11.93 11.95 -14.85
N GLY A 169 12.91 12.85 -14.91
CA GLY A 169 12.68 14.28 -15.20
C GLY A 169 11.98 14.51 -16.53
N GLN A 170 12.42 13.82 -17.59
CA GLN A 170 11.76 13.85 -18.90
C GLN A 170 10.31 13.30 -18.79
N LEU A 171 10.14 12.17 -18.09
CA LEU A 171 8.84 11.51 -17.94
C LEU A 171 7.80 12.39 -17.21
N ILE A 172 8.16 13.00 -16.08
CA ILE A 172 7.25 13.83 -15.27
C ILE A 172 7.03 15.24 -15.86
N SER A 173 7.78 15.61 -16.90
CA SER A 173 7.54 16.86 -17.64
C SER A 173 6.36 16.72 -18.62
N ASN A 174 5.87 15.50 -18.83
CA ASN A 174 4.67 15.18 -19.61
C ASN A 174 3.45 15.02 -18.70
N SER A 175 2.24 15.22 -19.24
CA SER A 175 1.00 14.98 -18.50
C SER A 175 0.77 13.48 -18.34
N LEU A 176 0.81 12.99 -17.10
CA LEU A 176 0.58 11.59 -16.75
C LEU A 176 -0.75 11.44 -16.01
N ILE A 177 -1.61 10.55 -16.50
CA ILE A 177 -2.86 10.17 -15.85
C ILE A 177 -2.83 8.70 -15.44
N ILE A 178 -3.56 8.37 -14.37
CA ILE A 178 -3.76 6.99 -13.93
C ILE A 178 -5.16 6.56 -14.37
N PRO A 179 -5.31 5.65 -15.34
CA PRO A 179 -6.62 5.20 -15.80
C PRO A 179 -7.39 4.44 -14.72
N ASP A 180 -8.72 4.52 -14.73
CA ASP A 180 -9.58 3.88 -13.71
C ASP A 180 -9.51 2.35 -13.70
N TYR A 181 -9.08 1.74 -14.80
CA TYR A 181 -8.85 0.29 -14.83
C TYR A 181 -7.63 -0.16 -14.05
N GLN A 182 -6.68 0.74 -13.77
CA GLN A 182 -5.57 0.43 -12.89
C GLN A 182 -6.07 0.08 -11.50
N ARG A 183 -5.24 -0.69 -10.77
CA ARG A 183 -5.51 -0.94 -9.36
C ARG A 183 -5.16 0.28 -8.52
N ASN A 184 -5.83 0.38 -7.39
CA ASN A 184 -5.54 1.35 -6.34
C ASN A 184 -4.07 1.29 -5.86
N TYR A 185 -3.56 2.39 -5.31
CA TYR A 185 -2.21 2.40 -4.72
C TYR A 185 -2.16 1.47 -3.50
N CYS A 186 -1.25 0.51 -3.49
CA CYS A 186 -1.24 -0.60 -2.52
C CYS A 186 0.16 -1.01 -2.06
N TRP A 187 1.19 -0.21 -2.34
CA TRP A 187 2.53 -0.48 -1.82
C TRP A 187 2.60 -0.28 -0.31
N GLU A 188 3.30 -1.19 0.36
CA GLU A 188 3.52 -1.19 1.80
C GLU A 188 4.99 -0.95 2.13
N ASP A 189 5.34 -1.00 3.41
CA ASP A 189 6.66 -0.63 3.93
C ASP A 189 7.81 -1.34 3.21
N LYS A 190 7.60 -2.61 2.86
CA LYS A 190 8.60 -3.44 2.17
C LYS A 190 8.95 -2.87 0.80
N GLU A 191 7.95 -2.61 -0.04
CA GLU A 191 8.17 -2.10 -1.40
C GLU A 191 8.73 -0.66 -1.37
N ILE A 192 8.19 0.18 -0.47
CA ILE A 192 8.63 1.57 -0.31
C ILE A 192 10.10 1.63 0.13
N THR A 193 10.47 0.82 1.13
CA THR A 193 11.85 0.76 1.64
C THR A 193 12.80 0.20 0.58
N ALA A 194 12.39 -0.82 -0.18
CA ALA A 194 13.19 -1.37 -1.27
C ALA A 194 13.45 -0.34 -2.37
N LEU A 195 12.41 0.43 -2.77
CA LEU A 195 12.58 1.52 -3.72
C LEU A 195 13.53 2.58 -3.15
N TRP A 196 13.31 3.06 -1.93
CA TRP A 196 14.17 4.05 -1.30
C TRP A 196 15.65 3.63 -1.25
N ASN A 197 15.91 2.37 -0.91
CA ASN A 197 17.26 1.82 -0.92
C ASN A 197 17.88 1.86 -2.32
N SER A 198 17.12 1.48 -3.34
CA SER A 198 17.56 1.59 -4.75
C SER A 198 17.86 3.04 -5.15
N LEU A 199 17.10 4.02 -4.68
CA LEU A 199 17.34 5.43 -4.99
C LEU A 199 18.66 5.96 -4.37
N LYS A 200 19.07 5.42 -3.22
CA LYS A 200 20.36 5.77 -2.60
C LYS A 200 21.54 5.32 -3.45
N GLU A 201 21.39 4.24 -4.22
CA GLU A 201 22.44 3.66 -5.06
C GLU A 201 22.65 4.43 -6.38
N ILE A 202 21.78 5.39 -6.72
CA ILE A 202 21.95 6.21 -7.91
C ILE A 202 23.29 6.97 -7.83
N PRO A 203 24.20 6.82 -8.81
CA PRO A 203 25.52 7.43 -8.74
C PRO A 203 25.46 8.95 -8.91
N LYS A 204 26.45 9.64 -8.32
CA LYS A 204 26.64 11.10 -8.49
C LYS A 204 27.21 11.48 -9.87
N GLU A 205 27.98 10.58 -10.49
CA GLU A 205 28.79 10.83 -11.69
C GLU A 205 28.03 10.84 -13.03
N GLY A 206 26.77 11.27 -13.07
CA GLY A 206 25.97 11.34 -14.31
C GLY A 206 25.70 9.99 -15.01
N LYS A 207 26.09 8.86 -14.40
CA LYS A 207 25.81 7.52 -14.92
C LYS A 207 24.32 7.19 -14.76
N LYS A 208 23.71 6.67 -15.83
CA LYS A 208 22.30 6.28 -15.83
C LYS A 208 22.09 5.08 -14.90
N TYR A 209 21.15 5.21 -13.96
CA TYR A 209 20.67 4.13 -13.11
C TYR A 209 19.32 3.63 -13.62
N HIS A 210 19.21 2.35 -13.98
CA HIS A 210 18.01 1.83 -14.63
C HIS A 210 17.01 1.24 -13.63
N LEU A 211 15.76 1.73 -13.63
CA LEU A 211 14.70 1.31 -12.71
C LEU A 211 13.52 0.62 -13.43
N GLY A 212 13.86 -0.27 -14.37
CA GLY A 212 12.91 -1.14 -15.06
C GLY A 212 12.06 -0.43 -16.11
N THR A 213 10.96 -1.07 -16.49
CA THR A 213 10.11 -0.63 -17.60
C THR A 213 8.92 0.19 -17.11
N ILE A 214 8.42 1.13 -17.91
CA ILE A 214 7.14 1.83 -17.74
C ILE A 214 6.36 1.65 -19.04
N ILE A 215 5.07 1.36 -18.96
CA ILE A 215 4.21 1.26 -20.15
C ILE A 215 3.23 2.42 -20.12
N LEU A 216 3.18 3.18 -21.21
CA LEU A 216 2.31 4.32 -21.41
C LEU A 216 1.41 4.08 -22.62
N GLN A 217 0.20 4.63 -22.57
CA GLN A 217 -0.64 4.82 -23.73
C GLN A 217 -0.67 6.31 -24.04
N LYS A 218 -0.38 6.67 -25.29
CA LYS A 218 -0.53 8.05 -25.76
C LYS A 218 -2.00 8.38 -25.93
N LEU A 219 -2.44 9.47 -25.30
CA LEU A 219 -3.81 9.97 -25.39
C LEU A 219 -3.89 11.21 -26.27
N ASP A 220 -2.88 12.08 -26.16
CA ASP A 220 -2.76 13.34 -26.90
C ASP A 220 -1.28 13.76 -26.96
N GLU A 221 -0.99 14.92 -27.55
CA GLU A 221 0.33 15.54 -27.48
C GLU A 221 0.76 15.75 -26.02
N ASN A 222 1.89 15.13 -25.64
CA ASN A 222 2.45 15.18 -24.28
C ASN A 222 1.52 14.69 -23.16
N LYS A 223 0.45 13.93 -23.50
CA LYS A 223 -0.50 13.36 -22.54
C LYS A 223 -0.55 11.85 -22.63
N TYR A 224 -0.29 11.19 -21.50
CA TYR A 224 -0.15 9.74 -21.44
C TYR A 224 -0.91 9.13 -20.27
N ALA A 225 -1.54 7.98 -20.52
CA ALA A 225 -2.08 7.10 -19.51
C ALA A 225 -1.03 6.08 -19.05
N VAL A 226 -0.85 5.93 -17.74
CA VAL A 226 0.09 4.94 -17.18
C VAL A 226 -0.57 3.55 -17.15
N ILE A 227 -0.02 2.61 -17.92
CA ILE A 227 -0.51 1.22 -18.06
C ILE A 227 0.24 0.28 -17.12
N ASP A 228 1.56 0.46 -16.98
CA ASP A 228 2.38 -0.25 -16.01
C ASP A 228 3.38 0.71 -15.36
N GLY A 229 3.72 0.44 -14.10
CA GLY A 229 4.65 1.26 -13.31
C GLY A 229 3.99 2.31 -12.44
N GLN A 230 2.65 2.38 -12.40
CA GLN A 230 1.87 3.30 -11.58
C GLN A 230 2.36 3.38 -10.13
N GLN A 231 2.53 2.25 -9.44
CA GLN A 231 2.92 2.23 -8.03
C GLN A 231 4.29 2.88 -7.82
N ARG A 232 5.27 2.56 -8.69
CA ARG A 232 6.61 3.17 -8.69
C ARG A 232 6.55 4.68 -8.92
N LEU A 233 5.83 5.12 -9.94
CA LEU A 233 5.75 6.54 -10.30
C LEU A 233 5.03 7.36 -9.22
N VAL A 234 3.98 6.83 -8.60
CA VAL A 234 3.30 7.46 -7.46
C VAL A 234 4.24 7.60 -6.27
N THR A 235 4.96 6.54 -5.89
CA THR A 235 5.94 6.62 -4.79
C THR A 235 7.07 7.62 -5.12
N LEU A 236 7.57 7.65 -6.35
CA LEU A 236 8.58 8.62 -6.79
C LEU A 236 8.07 10.06 -6.73
N ALA A 237 6.81 10.31 -7.12
CA ALA A 237 6.17 11.62 -6.99
C ALA A 237 6.11 12.07 -5.51
N LEU A 238 5.77 11.15 -4.59
CA LEU A 238 5.76 11.42 -3.15
C LEU A 238 7.18 11.67 -2.60
N VAL A 239 8.19 10.92 -3.08
CA VAL A 239 9.60 11.15 -2.72
C VAL A 239 10.05 12.54 -3.17
N LEU A 240 9.80 12.92 -4.42
CA LEU A 240 10.16 14.25 -4.95
C LEU A 240 9.48 15.37 -4.15
N LYS A 241 8.22 15.18 -3.75
CA LYS A 241 7.50 16.13 -2.90
C LYS A 241 8.17 16.30 -1.54
N GLU A 242 8.56 15.20 -0.89
CA GLU A 242 9.22 15.23 0.43
C GLU A 242 10.67 15.77 0.36
N LEU A 243 11.29 15.65 -0.82
CA LEU A 243 12.57 16.30 -1.15
C LEU A 243 12.42 17.76 -1.56
N ASN A 244 11.24 18.37 -1.37
CA ASN A 244 10.94 19.76 -1.69
C ASN A 244 11.17 20.16 -3.15
N TYR A 245 11.04 19.24 -4.12
CA TYR A 245 11.14 19.59 -5.54
C TYR A 245 10.08 20.63 -5.93
N LYS A 246 10.53 21.75 -6.53
CA LYS A 246 9.68 22.90 -6.88
C LYS A 246 9.06 22.82 -8.29
N GLY A 247 9.49 21.88 -9.12
CA GLY A 247 8.93 21.72 -10.47
C GLY A 247 7.59 20.97 -10.48
N PRO A 248 6.97 20.84 -11.66
CA PRO A 248 5.71 20.13 -11.81
C PRO A 248 5.87 18.64 -11.49
N ILE A 249 4.90 18.07 -10.77
CA ILE A 249 4.78 16.63 -10.49
C ILE A 249 3.34 16.21 -10.84
N PRO A 250 3.06 15.83 -12.10
CA PRO A 250 1.71 15.62 -12.62
C PRO A 250 0.86 14.64 -11.78
N LEU A 251 1.49 13.57 -11.30
CA LEU A 251 0.81 12.52 -10.53
C LEU A 251 0.33 12.97 -9.15
N LEU A 252 0.82 14.09 -8.61
CA LEU A 252 0.29 14.64 -7.34
C LEU A 252 -1.09 15.27 -7.50
N GLY A 253 -1.49 15.63 -8.72
CA GLY A 253 -2.83 16.14 -9.01
C GLY A 253 -3.88 15.03 -9.22
N GLN A 254 -3.45 13.77 -9.26
CA GLN A 254 -4.35 12.63 -9.45
C GLN A 254 -5.02 12.24 -8.13
N THR A 255 -6.27 11.79 -8.19
CA THR A 255 -7.05 11.37 -7.01
C THR A 255 -7.29 9.86 -7.02
N PHE A 256 -7.01 9.18 -5.91
CA PHE A 256 -7.47 7.82 -5.69
C PHE A 256 -8.81 7.84 -4.97
N ARG A 257 -9.83 7.14 -5.50
CA ARG A 257 -11.18 7.09 -4.90
C ARG A 257 -11.34 5.89 -3.97
N SER A 258 -10.37 5.63 -3.09
CA SER A 258 -10.39 4.51 -2.15
C SER A 258 -9.76 4.86 -0.80
N LYS A 259 -10.47 4.54 0.29
CA LYS A 259 -9.98 4.70 1.66
C LYS A 259 -8.72 3.89 1.93
N GLU A 260 -8.57 2.72 1.29
CA GLU A 260 -7.35 1.91 1.40
C GLU A 260 -6.17 2.61 0.72
N SER A 261 -6.37 3.18 -0.48
CA SER A 261 -5.33 3.99 -1.14
C SER A 261 -4.90 5.17 -0.29
N ASP A 262 -5.85 5.87 0.35
CA ASP A 262 -5.52 6.99 1.23
C ASP A 262 -4.64 6.56 2.41
N LYS A 263 -4.92 5.38 2.99
CA LYS A 263 -4.08 4.78 4.03
C LYS A 263 -2.68 4.46 3.51
N HIS A 264 -2.57 3.80 2.35
CA HIS A 264 -1.27 3.47 1.76
C HIS A 264 -0.47 4.71 1.37
N VAL A 265 -1.10 5.74 0.80
CA VAL A 265 -0.45 7.03 0.47
C VAL A 265 0.01 7.74 1.75
N SER A 266 -0.82 7.75 2.80
CA SER A 266 -0.46 8.34 4.10
C SER A 266 0.70 7.60 4.75
N ASN A 267 0.68 6.27 4.74
CA ASN A 267 1.76 5.42 5.21
C ASN A 267 3.05 5.69 4.43
N CYS A 268 2.95 5.78 3.10
CA CYS A 268 4.09 6.07 2.24
C CYS A 268 4.71 7.43 2.54
N LYS A 269 3.90 8.49 2.69
CA LYS A 269 4.39 9.81 3.11
C LYS A 269 5.09 9.76 4.46
N TRP A 270 4.48 9.10 5.45
CA TRP A 270 5.06 8.95 6.77
C TRP A 270 6.41 8.22 6.72
N LEU A 271 6.48 7.09 6.00
CA LEU A 271 7.69 6.27 5.91
C LEU A 271 8.81 6.99 5.14
N ILE A 272 8.51 7.66 4.02
CA ILE A 272 9.49 8.47 3.28
C ILE A 272 10.08 9.55 4.19
N LYS A 273 9.26 10.21 5.02
CA LYS A 273 9.74 11.21 5.99
C LYS A 273 10.69 10.60 7.02
N GLN A 274 10.39 9.41 7.54
CA GLN A 274 11.31 8.69 8.45
C GLN A 274 12.62 8.32 7.75
N LEU A 275 12.55 7.78 6.52
CA LEU A 275 13.70 7.37 5.74
C LEU A 275 14.58 8.57 5.34
N LYS A 276 13.97 9.72 5.04
CA LYS A 276 14.65 11.00 4.82
C LYS A 276 15.37 11.47 6.08
N ALA A 277 14.74 11.38 7.25
CA ALA A 277 15.36 11.77 8.52
C ALA A 277 16.48 10.82 8.96
N ALA A 278 16.42 9.54 8.60
CA ALA A 278 17.42 8.54 8.94
C ALA A 278 18.65 8.54 8.02
N GLY A 279 18.60 9.24 6.88
CA GLY A 279 19.63 9.18 5.83
C GLY A 279 19.94 10.53 5.18
N PHE A 280 21.01 10.57 4.38
CA PHE A 280 21.40 11.76 3.64
C PHE A 280 20.50 11.96 2.41
N ALA A 281 19.70 13.03 2.40
CA ALA A 281 18.87 13.42 1.26
C ALA A 281 19.64 14.27 0.22
N GLY A 282 20.38 15.31 0.62
CA GLY A 282 21.24 16.13 -0.25
C GLY A 282 20.80 16.28 -1.71
N ASP A 283 21.68 15.88 -2.63
CA ASP A 283 21.49 15.94 -4.10
C ASP A 283 20.57 14.84 -4.67
N LEU A 284 19.88 14.06 -3.83
CA LEU A 284 19.09 12.92 -4.25
C LEU A 284 17.97 13.31 -5.23
N TRP A 285 17.32 14.46 -5.02
CA TRP A 285 16.28 14.95 -5.94
C TRP A 285 16.83 15.12 -7.37
N HIS A 286 18.05 15.67 -7.49
CA HIS A 286 18.71 15.89 -8.76
C HIS A 286 19.09 14.54 -9.39
N ARG A 287 19.71 13.64 -8.62
CA ARG A 287 20.03 12.28 -9.10
C ARG A 287 18.79 11.52 -9.56
N ILE A 288 17.67 11.63 -8.85
CA ILE A 288 16.39 11.03 -9.24
C ILE A 288 15.89 11.58 -10.57
N LEU A 289 15.96 12.89 -10.81
CA LEU A 289 15.42 13.47 -12.05
C LEU A 289 16.31 13.21 -13.27
N TYR A 290 17.63 13.32 -13.11
CA TYR A 290 18.57 13.28 -14.23
C TYR A 290 19.18 11.90 -14.48
N ASN A 291 19.43 11.11 -13.44
CA ASN A 291 20.18 9.85 -13.57
C ASN A 291 19.28 8.61 -13.51
N LEU A 292 18.09 8.69 -12.88
CA LEU A 292 17.13 7.58 -12.85
C LEU A 292 16.44 7.44 -14.21
N ASN A 293 16.66 6.31 -14.87
CA ASN A 293 16.15 6.03 -16.21
C ASN A 293 15.24 4.81 -16.25
N PHE A 294 14.26 4.84 -17.14
CA PHE A 294 13.31 3.76 -17.42
C PHE A 294 13.38 3.36 -18.89
N SER A 295 13.01 2.12 -19.17
CA SER A 295 12.61 1.69 -20.52
C SER A 295 11.14 2.02 -20.66
N VAL A 296 10.79 3.01 -21.46
CA VAL A 296 9.40 3.44 -21.64
C VAL A 296 8.88 2.85 -22.94
N LEU A 297 7.83 2.03 -22.82
CA LEU A 297 7.06 1.51 -23.95
C LEU A 297 5.82 2.38 -24.13
N ILE A 298 5.62 2.94 -25.32
CA ILE A 298 4.50 3.82 -25.63
C ILE A 298 3.61 3.17 -26.68
N LEU A 299 2.33 3.04 -26.36
CA LEU A 299 1.29 2.50 -27.23
C LEU A 299 0.54 3.66 -27.88
N THR A 300 0.42 3.65 -29.22
CA THR A 300 -0.14 4.79 -29.99
C THR A 300 -1.59 4.63 -30.40
N GLU A 301 -2.17 3.46 -30.17
CA GLU A 301 -3.57 3.20 -30.52
C GLU A 301 -4.51 3.47 -29.32
N SER A 302 -5.67 4.03 -29.63
CA SER A 302 -6.84 4.14 -28.75
C SER A 302 -7.53 2.79 -28.48
N ARG A 303 -6.86 1.66 -28.76
CA ARG A 303 -7.37 0.33 -28.43
C ARG A 303 -7.02 -0.02 -26.99
N LEU A 304 -7.94 0.30 -26.09
CA LEU A 304 -7.92 -0.14 -24.68
C LEU A 304 -7.54 -1.62 -24.54
N ASP A 305 -7.88 -2.47 -25.51
CA ASP A 305 -7.54 -3.90 -25.57
C ASP A 305 -6.04 -4.20 -25.47
N LEU A 306 -5.21 -3.42 -26.17
CA LEU A 306 -3.76 -3.62 -26.15
C LEU A 306 -3.19 -3.20 -24.79
N ALA A 307 -3.65 -2.07 -24.26
CA ALA A 307 -3.31 -1.61 -22.91
C ALA A 307 -3.69 -2.66 -21.84
N TYR A 308 -4.89 -3.23 -21.92
CA TYR A 308 -5.33 -4.29 -21.02
C TYR A 308 -4.49 -5.56 -21.16
N THR A 309 -4.07 -5.90 -22.37
CA THR A 309 -3.20 -7.06 -22.63
C THR A 309 -1.83 -6.89 -22.00
N PHE A 310 -1.21 -5.72 -22.19
CA PHE A 310 0.06 -5.37 -21.54
C PHE A 310 -0.07 -5.38 -20.02
N PHE A 311 -1.11 -4.77 -19.46
CA PHE A 311 -1.36 -4.79 -18.01
C PHE A 311 -1.41 -6.21 -17.45
N SER A 312 -2.09 -7.14 -18.12
CA SER A 312 -2.21 -8.52 -17.63
C SER A 312 -0.90 -9.33 -17.66
N ASN A 313 0.07 -8.94 -18.50
CA ASN A 313 1.26 -9.75 -18.81
C ASN A 313 2.57 -9.14 -18.31
N GLU A 314 2.71 -7.81 -18.29
CA GLU A 314 3.98 -7.10 -18.10
C GLU A 314 4.22 -6.56 -16.68
N ASN A 315 3.60 -7.16 -15.65
CA ASN A 315 3.88 -6.79 -14.26
C ASN A 315 5.29 -7.25 -13.85
N SER A 316 6.28 -6.50 -14.30
CA SER A 316 7.67 -6.92 -14.42
C SER A 316 8.45 -6.74 -13.12
N LYS A 317 8.07 -5.78 -12.25
CA LYS A 317 8.67 -5.55 -10.91
C LYS A 317 7.68 -4.84 -9.95
N GLY A 318 7.27 -5.51 -8.87
CA GLY A 318 6.38 -4.96 -7.84
C GLY A 318 5.47 -6.01 -7.19
N VAL A 319 4.37 -5.56 -6.57
CA VAL A 319 3.34 -6.46 -6.02
C VAL A 319 2.67 -7.22 -7.18
N PRO A 320 2.63 -8.57 -7.18
CA PRO A 320 1.94 -9.36 -8.19
C PRO A 320 0.48 -8.92 -8.36
N LEU A 321 -0.03 -8.95 -9.60
CA LEU A 321 -1.47 -8.77 -9.84
C LEU A 321 -2.22 -9.95 -9.23
N SER A 322 -3.31 -9.68 -8.52
CA SER A 322 -4.25 -10.71 -8.08
C SER A 322 -5.04 -11.27 -9.26
N ASP A 323 -5.71 -12.41 -9.07
CA ASP A 323 -6.60 -12.95 -10.10
C ASP A 323 -7.72 -11.98 -10.46
N PHE A 324 -8.20 -11.22 -9.48
CA PHE A 324 -9.23 -10.20 -9.65
C PHE A 324 -8.76 -8.99 -10.45
N ASP A 325 -7.50 -8.56 -10.28
CA ASP A 325 -6.93 -7.48 -11.09
C ASP A 325 -6.88 -7.89 -12.58
N ILE A 326 -6.48 -9.14 -12.83
CA ILE A 326 -6.41 -9.68 -14.20
C ILE A 326 -7.81 -9.85 -14.77
N LEU A 327 -8.76 -10.38 -14.00
CA LEU A 327 -10.15 -10.55 -14.45
C LEU A 327 -10.80 -9.20 -14.80
N LYS A 328 -10.61 -8.17 -13.97
CA LYS A 328 -11.08 -6.81 -14.27
C LYS A 328 -10.56 -6.36 -15.64
N ALA A 329 -9.25 -6.36 -15.83
CA ALA A 329 -8.64 -5.93 -17.09
C ALA A 329 -9.00 -6.84 -18.28
N HIS A 330 -9.18 -8.14 -18.05
CA HIS A 330 -9.63 -9.06 -19.07
C HIS A 330 -11.03 -8.69 -19.55
N HIS A 331 -11.96 -8.46 -18.64
CA HIS A 331 -13.36 -8.25 -18.97
C HIS A 331 -13.68 -6.83 -19.47
N LEU A 332 -12.88 -5.82 -19.10
CA LEU A 332 -13.01 -4.48 -19.68
C LEU A 332 -12.72 -4.44 -21.19
N ARG A 333 -11.93 -5.37 -21.74
CA ARG A 333 -11.67 -5.50 -23.21
C ARG A 333 -12.93 -5.74 -24.04
N TYR A 334 -13.96 -6.29 -23.39
CA TYR A 334 -15.22 -6.62 -24.06
C TYR A 334 -16.21 -5.44 -23.99
N ILE A 335 -15.80 -4.29 -23.45
CA ILE A 335 -16.62 -3.08 -23.36
C ILE A 335 -16.06 -2.04 -24.32
N HIS A 336 -16.75 -1.84 -25.44
CA HIS A 336 -16.28 -0.94 -26.50
C HIS A 336 -16.62 0.54 -26.26
N ILE A 337 -17.49 0.83 -25.29
CA ILE A 337 -17.85 2.20 -24.90
C ILE A 337 -16.97 2.60 -23.72
N GLU A 338 -16.11 3.59 -23.92
CA GLU A 338 -15.12 4.05 -22.93
C GLU A 338 -15.76 4.47 -21.61
N GLU A 339 -16.82 5.28 -21.66
CA GLU A 339 -17.57 5.73 -20.48
C GLU A 339 -18.15 4.56 -19.66
N GLN A 340 -18.58 3.47 -20.34
CA GLN A 340 -19.07 2.27 -19.67
C GLN A 340 -17.92 1.48 -19.04
N ALA A 341 -16.78 1.38 -19.73
CA ALA A 341 -15.59 0.71 -19.23
C ALA A 341 -15.05 1.43 -17.98
N GLU A 342 -14.97 2.76 -18.00
CA GLU A 342 -14.63 3.60 -16.84
C GLU A 342 -15.61 3.39 -15.70
N HIS A 343 -16.92 3.46 -15.98
CA HIS A 343 -17.95 3.25 -14.96
C HIS A 343 -17.84 1.86 -14.29
N MET A 344 -17.63 0.80 -15.06
CA MET A 344 -17.43 -0.56 -14.54
C MET A 344 -16.14 -0.67 -13.74
N ALA A 345 -15.05 -0.08 -14.23
CA ALA A 345 -13.76 -0.09 -13.55
C ALA A 345 -13.82 0.62 -12.18
N MET A 346 -14.51 1.76 -12.12
CA MET A 346 -14.74 2.50 -10.87
C MET A 346 -15.58 1.71 -9.87
N ARG A 347 -16.71 1.10 -10.31
CA ARG A 347 -17.55 0.25 -9.46
C ARG A 347 -16.76 -0.93 -8.91
N TRP A 348 -15.98 -1.60 -9.76
CA TRP A 348 -15.13 -2.70 -9.35
C TRP A 348 -14.08 -2.28 -8.31
N ASN A 349 -13.40 -1.15 -8.53
CA ASN A 349 -12.41 -0.64 -7.57
C ASN A 349 -13.03 -0.31 -6.21
N LYS A 350 -14.26 0.25 -6.20
CA LYS A 350 -15.01 0.49 -4.97
C LYS A 350 -15.33 -0.83 -4.25
N MET A 351 -15.91 -1.81 -4.96
CA MET A 351 -16.21 -3.13 -4.40
C MET A 351 -14.96 -3.82 -3.84
N MET A 352 -13.83 -3.76 -4.55
CA MET A 352 -12.55 -4.31 -4.09
C MET A 352 -12.03 -3.63 -2.82
N SER A 353 -12.33 -2.34 -2.63
CA SER A 353 -11.93 -1.59 -1.43
C SER A 353 -12.84 -1.84 -0.24
N ASP A 354 -14.15 -1.99 -0.47
CA ASP A 354 -15.15 -2.10 0.59
C ASP A 354 -15.36 -3.57 1.03
N ASN A 355 -15.32 -4.51 0.08
CA ASN A 355 -15.81 -5.89 0.25
C ASN A 355 -14.77 -6.96 -0.17
N LYS A 356 -13.48 -6.68 -0.05
CA LYS A 356 -12.41 -7.59 -0.52
C LYS A 356 -12.52 -9.00 0.07
N GLU A 357 -12.82 -9.11 1.35
CA GLU A 357 -12.94 -10.41 2.03
C GLU A 357 -14.17 -11.18 1.53
N GLN A 358 -15.31 -10.52 1.44
CA GLN A 358 -16.57 -11.07 0.94
C GLN A 358 -16.42 -11.53 -0.51
N LEU A 359 -15.73 -10.76 -1.34
CA LEU A 359 -15.43 -11.13 -2.72
C LEU A 359 -14.52 -12.37 -2.81
N ASN A 360 -13.52 -12.49 -1.95
CA ASN A 360 -12.69 -13.70 -1.90
C ASN A 360 -13.49 -14.93 -1.43
N LYS A 361 -14.31 -14.78 -0.37
CA LYS A 361 -15.13 -15.89 0.13
C LYS A 361 -16.19 -16.33 -0.90
N SER A 362 -16.96 -15.38 -1.42
CA SER A 362 -18.01 -15.68 -2.40
C SER A 362 -17.45 -16.25 -3.71
N ILE A 363 -16.52 -15.56 -4.37
CA ILE A 363 -16.08 -15.90 -5.72
C ILE A 363 -14.94 -16.93 -5.72
N ALA A 364 -13.80 -16.56 -5.13
CA ALA A 364 -12.57 -17.35 -5.22
C ALA A 364 -12.64 -18.68 -4.46
N LYS A 365 -13.58 -18.80 -3.52
CA LYS A 365 -13.73 -19.97 -2.66
C LYS A 365 -15.04 -20.71 -2.93
N HIS A 366 -16.20 -20.14 -2.60
CA HIS A 366 -17.46 -20.89 -2.66
C HIS A 366 -17.92 -21.10 -4.11
N LEU A 367 -18.05 -20.03 -4.89
CA LEU A 367 -18.48 -20.10 -6.29
C LEU A 367 -17.52 -20.91 -7.15
N PHE A 368 -16.22 -20.69 -7.00
CA PHE A 368 -15.19 -21.48 -7.65
C PHE A 368 -15.36 -22.98 -7.37
N ARG A 369 -15.51 -23.38 -6.11
CA ARG A 369 -15.70 -24.79 -5.72
C ARG A 369 -16.96 -25.37 -6.34
N MET A 370 -18.09 -24.68 -6.24
CA MET A 370 -19.35 -25.16 -6.81
C MET A 370 -19.22 -25.45 -8.31
N ARG A 371 -18.58 -24.55 -9.06
CA ARG A 371 -18.33 -24.71 -10.50
C ARG A 371 -17.42 -25.90 -10.83
N LYS A 372 -16.43 -26.19 -9.98
CA LYS A 372 -15.58 -27.37 -10.13
C LYS A 372 -16.31 -28.65 -9.76
N TRP A 373 -17.05 -28.63 -8.65
CA TRP A 373 -17.70 -29.81 -8.08
C TRP A 373 -18.83 -30.33 -8.96
N ILE A 374 -19.68 -29.45 -9.52
CA ILE A 374 -20.75 -29.87 -10.43
C ILE A 374 -20.22 -30.59 -11.69
N ARG A 375 -18.98 -30.30 -12.10
CA ARG A 375 -18.32 -30.95 -13.25
C ARG A 375 -17.31 -32.03 -12.85
N LYS A 376 -17.24 -32.41 -11.57
CA LYS A 376 -16.27 -33.38 -11.03
C LYS A 376 -14.81 -33.04 -11.41
N ARG A 377 -14.48 -31.75 -11.47
CA ARG A 377 -13.15 -31.28 -11.88
C ARG A 377 -12.24 -31.12 -10.67
N TYR A 378 -11.23 -31.98 -10.61
CA TYR A 378 -10.11 -31.81 -9.70
C TYR A 378 -9.30 -30.55 -10.03
N TYR A 379 -8.73 -29.92 -9.00
CA TYR A 379 -7.85 -28.78 -9.14
C TYR A 379 -6.81 -28.79 -8.01
N ASN A 380 -5.66 -28.16 -8.28
CA ASN A 380 -4.66 -27.90 -7.26
C ASN A 380 -4.97 -26.54 -6.60
N PRO A 381 -5.31 -26.47 -5.30
CA PRO A 381 -5.59 -25.20 -4.63
C PRO A 381 -4.40 -24.23 -4.61
N ASN A 382 -3.18 -24.74 -4.80
CA ASN A 382 -1.95 -23.95 -4.82
C ASN A 382 -1.53 -23.54 -6.24
N ALA A 383 -2.27 -23.96 -7.28
CA ALA A 383 -1.99 -23.50 -8.63
C ALA A 383 -2.25 -21.98 -8.72
N LYS A 384 -1.36 -21.29 -9.43
CA LYS A 384 -1.54 -19.86 -9.70
C LYS A 384 -2.68 -19.69 -10.70
N ARG A 385 -3.41 -18.58 -10.60
CA ARG A 385 -4.41 -18.14 -11.60
C ARG A 385 -5.68 -19.00 -11.70
N ILE A 386 -5.96 -19.87 -10.73
CA ILE A 386 -7.13 -20.75 -10.79
C ILE A 386 -8.45 -19.98 -10.87
N VAL A 387 -8.58 -18.86 -10.14
CA VAL A 387 -9.81 -18.06 -10.16
C VAL A 387 -9.89 -17.32 -11.48
N LYS A 388 -8.77 -16.73 -11.93
CA LYS A 388 -8.70 -16.07 -13.22
C LYS A 388 -9.10 -17.01 -14.36
N ASP A 389 -8.63 -18.25 -14.36
CA ASP A 389 -8.92 -19.22 -15.43
C ASP A 389 -10.38 -19.69 -15.42
N GLU A 390 -10.99 -19.86 -14.25
CA GLU A 390 -12.39 -20.28 -14.14
C GLU A 390 -13.38 -19.17 -14.51
N PHE A 391 -13.02 -17.90 -14.22
CA PHE A 391 -13.92 -16.76 -14.40
C PHE A 391 -13.57 -15.88 -15.62
N SER A 392 -12.64 -16.29 -16.48
CA SER A 392 -12.39 -15.63 -17.78
C SER A 392 -13.58 -15.79 -18.73
N ALA A 393 -13.68 -14.90 -19.72
CA ALA A 393 -14.73 -15.02 -20.72
C ALA A 393 -14.60 -16.33 -21.49
N SER A 394 -15.74 -16.94 -21.78
CA SER A 394 -15.83 -18.18 -22.52
C SER A 394 -15.80 -17.90 -24.02
N PRO A 395 -15.21 -18.80 -24.83
CA PRO A 395 -15.25 -18.66 -26.28
C PRO A 395 -16.69 -18.61 -26.80
N ILE A 396 -16.92 -17.74 -27.78
CA ILE A 396 -18.20 -17.61 -28.50
C ILE A 396 -18.00 -17.93 -29.99
N ILE A 397 -19.08 -18.28 -30.67
CA ILE A 397 -19.13 -18.32 -32.14
C ILE A 397 -19.52 -16.91 -32.59
N PRO A 398 -18.66 -16.15 -33.28
CA PRO A 398 -18.88 -14.73 -33.56
C PRO A 398 -20.21 -14.40 -34.25
N GLU A 399 -20.70 -15.31 -35.08
CA GLU A 399 -21.95 -15.16 -35.84
C GLU A 399 -23.20 -15.36 -34.98
N ILE A 400 -23.05 -15.94 -33.79
CA ILE A 400 -24.16 -16.24 -32.87
C ILE A 400 -23.99 -15.39 -31.62
N PRO A 401 -24.84 -14.36 -31.43
CA PRO A 401 -24.75 -13.56 -30.23
C PRO A 401 -25.06 -14.42 -29.00
N PRO A 402 -24.39 -14.17 -27.86
CA PRO A 402 -24.79 -14.73 -26.58
C PRO A 402 -26.15 -14.14 -26.15
N PHE A 403 -26.97 -14.98 -25.53
CA PHE A 403 -28.26 -14.61 -24.94
C PHE A 403 -28.65 -15.65 -23.87
N GLY A 404 -29.54 -15.25 -22.95
CA GLY A 404 -30.13 -16.14 -21.94
C GLY A 404 -29.37 -16.18 -20.62
N GLU A 405 -28.56 -15.16 -20.35
CA GLU A 405 -27.84 -14.96 -19.10
C GLU A 405 -28.83 -14.87 -17.92
N SER A 406 -28.56 -15.62 -16.84
CA SER A 406 -29.48 -15.69 -15.69
C SER A 406 -28.80 -15.67 -14.33
N PHE A 407 -27.49 -15.43 -14.27
CA PHE A 407 -26.71 -15.43 -13.04
C PHE A 407 -26.74 -16.76 -12.30
N ASN A 408 -26.71 -17.87 -13.06
CA ASN A 408 -26.53 -19.21 -12.51
C ASN A 408 -25.06 -19.45 -12.18
N PHE A 409 -24.79 -20.09 -11.04
CA PHE A 409 -23.44 -20.25 -10.53
C PHE A 409 -22.51 -21.03 -11.49
N ASN A 410 -23.07 -21.89 -12.33
CA ASN A 410 -22.39 -22.78 -13.28
C ASN A 410 -22.35 -22.25 -14.73
N GLU A 411 -22.92 -21.07 -14.98
CA GLU A 411 -23.08 -20.50 -16.32
C GLU A 411 -21.74 -20.08 -16.94
N LYS A 412 -21.73 -19.93 -18.27
CA LYS A 412 -20.56 -19.42 -18.98
C LYS A 412 -20.52 -17.89 -18.89
N ILE A 413 -19.31 -17.35 -18.79
CA ILE A 413 -19.13 -15.90 -18.65
C ILE A 413 -18.89 -15.34 -20.04
N GLN A 414 -19.77 -14.46 -20.51
CA GLN A 414 -19.61 -13.79 -21.80
C GLN A 414 -18.42 -12.82 -21.83
N GLY A 415 -18.15 -12.17 -20.69
CA GLY A 415 -17.22 -11.05 -20.58
C GLY A 415 -17.94 -9.70 -20.57
N GLY A 416 -17.19 -8.62 -20.48
CA GLY A 416 -17.77 -7.27 -20.48
C GLY A 416 -18.62 -6.99 -19.24
N THR A 417 -19.69 -6.22 -19.42
CA THR A 417 -20.62 -5.83 -18.36
C THR A 417 -21.27 -7.02 -17.65
N HIS A 418 -21.51 -8.12 -18.38
CA HIS A 418 -22.05 -9.36 -17.80
C HIS A 418 -21.18 -9.88 -16.65
N PHE A 419 -19.85 -9.91 -16.82
CA PHE A 419 -18.95 -10.37 -15.76
C PHE A 419 -19.05 -9.51 -14.50
N PHE A 420 -19.08 -8.18 -14.65
CA PHE A 420 -19.15 -7.27 -13.52
C PHE A 420 -20.46 -7.46 -12.75
N ALA A 421 -21.58 -7.54 -13.46
CA ALA A 421 -22.89 -7.81 -12.87
C ALA A 421 -22.96 -9.19 -12.20
N TYR A 422 -22.41 -10.22 -12.85
CA TYR A 422 -22.32 -11.58 -12.32
C TYR A 422 -21.59 -11.61 -10.97
N ILE A 423 -20.39 -11.00 -10.90
CA ILE A 423 -19.60 -10.97 -9.66
C ILE A 423 -20.36 -10.21 -8.56
N GLU A 424 -20.88 -9.02 -8.86
CA GLU A 424 -21.62 -8.21 -7.89
C GLU A 424 -22.85 -8.96 -7.35
N PHE A 425 -23.58 -9.67 -8.22
CA PHE A 425 -24.71 -10.51 -7.82
C PHE A 425 -24.31 -11.56 -6.78
N PHE A 426 -23.25 -12.34 -7.02
CA PHE A 426 -22.82 -13.39 -6.10
C PHE A 426 -22.19 -12.86 -4.81
N VAL A 427 -21.47 -11.73 -4.87
CA VAL A 427 -20.95 -11.05 -3.68
C VAL A 427 -22.10 -10.63 -2.78
N ASN A 428 -23.12 -9.96 -3.34
CA ASN A 428 -24.29 -9.52 -2.59
C ASN A 428 -25.08 -10.71 -2.03
N LYS A 429 -25.30 -11.76 -2.82
CA LYS A 429 -25.98 -12.99 -2.34
C LYS A 429 -25.24 -13.64 -1.18
N TYR A 430 -23.91 -13.72 -1.25
CA TYR A 430 -23.10 -14.29 -0.18
C TYR A 430 -23.10 -13.41 1.07
N GLU A 431 -23.10 -12.08 0.93
CA GLU A 431 -23.19 -11.16 2.08
C GLU A 431 -24.47 -11.44 2.89
N HIS A 432 -25.63 -11.51 2.23
CA HIS A 432 -26.89 -11.86 2.88
C HIS A 432 -26.84 -13.25 3.52
N PHE A 433 -26.40 -14.27 2.75
CA PHE A 433 -26.27 -15.64 3.23
C PHE A 433 -25.38 -15.75 4.49
N SER A 434 -24.22 -15.11 4.48
CA SER A 434 -23.27 -15.15 5.59
C SER A 434 -23.78 -14.50 6.87
N SER A 435 -24.81 -13.66 6.77
CA SER A 435 -25.44 -13.00 7.90
C SER A 435 -26.48 -13.87 8.63
N LEU A 436 -26.93 -14.96 8.00
CA LEU A 436 -27.96 -15.86 8.53
C LEU A 436 -27.49 -16.63 9.76
N ARG A 437 -28.41 -16.92 10.69
CA ARG A 437 -28.14 -17.61 11.96
C ARG A 437 -27.48 -18.97 11.73
N GLN A 438 -27.98 -19.74 10.76
CA GLN A 438 -27.47 -21.07 10.43
C GLN A 438 -25.99 -21.04 10.05
N VAL A 439 -25.57 -20.03 9.29
CA VAL A 439 -24.18 -19.88 8.85
C VAL A 439 -23.29 -19.42 10.01
N LYS A 440 -23.76 -18.47 10.81
CA LYS A 440 -23.04 -17.99 12.00
C LYS A 440 -22.81 -19.10 13.02
N GLU A 441 -23.85 -19.88 13.34
CA GLU A 441 -23.73 -21.00 14.27
C GLU A 441 -22.81 -22.10 13.71
N LEU A 442 -22.90 -22.42 12.41
CA LEU A 442 -22.00 -23.38 11.76
C LEU A 442 -20.53 -22.94 11.92
N GLN A 443 -20.25 -21.67 11.68
CA GLN A 443 -18.89 -21.12 11.79
C GLN A 443 -18.39 -21.08 13.23
N ASP A 444 -19.26 -20.73 14.19
CA ASP A 444 -18.94 -20.65 15.62
C ASP A 444 -18.64 -22.05 16.20
N LYS A 445 -19.58 -22.99 16.07
CA LYS A 445 -19.44 -24.33 16.69
C LYS A 445 -18.30 -25.13 16.06
N LEU A 446 -18.10 -25.04 14.75
CA LEU A 446 -17.04 -25.82 14.10
C LEU A 446 -15.72 -25.04 13.97
N GLN A 447 -15.54 -23.88 14.61
CA GLN A 447 -14.31 -23.08 14.45
C GLN A 447 -13.04 -23.79 14.96
N ARG A 448 -13.18 -24.63 15.99
CA ARG A 448 -12.03 -25.19 16.72
C ARG A 448 -11.44 -26.43 16.05
N GLU A 449 -10.24 -26.78 16.49
CA GLU A 449 -9.47 -27.93 16.02
C GLU A 449 -9.33 -27.97 14.48
N SER A 450 -9.67 -29.11 13.87
CA SER A 450 -9.71 -29.28 12.41
C SER A 450 -11.14 -29.31 11.86
N HIS A 451 -12.14 -28.99 12.70
CA HIS A 451 -13.55 -29.04 12.35
C HIS A 451 -13.93 -27.92 11.37
N TRP A 452 -13.22 -26.79 11.44
CA TRP A 452 -13.47 -25.64 10.57
C TRP A 452 -13.32 -26.02 9.09
N LYS A 453 -12.49 -27.01 8.76
CA LYS A 453 -12.33 -27.53 7.39
C LYS A 453 -13.60 -28.19 6.85
N TYR A 454 -14.42 -28.77 7.73
CA TYR A 454 -15.72 -29.34 7.38
C TYR A 454 -16.78 -28.24 7.33
N ALA A 455 -16.79 -27.30 8.28
CA ALA A 455 -17.64 -26.11 8.22
C ALA A 455 -17.49 -25.37 6.88
N ASP A 456 -16.24 -25.20 6.44
CA ASP A 456 -15.86 -24.56 5.18
C ASP A 456 -16.51 -25.19 3.93
N VAL A 457 -16.65 -26.52 3.95
CA VAL A 457 -17.23 -27.30 2.87
C VAL A 457 -18.76 -27.35 2.98
N ILE A 458 -19.28 -27.54 4.19
CA ILE A 458 -20.72 -27.49 4.48
C ILE A 458 -21.28 -26.12 4.07
N GLU A 459 -20.61 -25.03 4.42
CA GLU A 459 -20.99 -23.67 4.03
C GLU A 459 -21.02 -23.50 2.51
N THR A 460 -20.06 -24.08 1.77
CA THR A 460 -20.07 -24.03 0.30
C THR A 460 -21.30 -24.72 -0.29
N LEU A 461 -21.66 -25.89 0.23
CA LEU A 461 -22.81 -26.67 -0.23
C LEU A 461 -24.14 -26.03 0.19
N LEU A 462 -24.19 -25.47 1.41
CA LEU A 462 -25.34 -24.72 1.89
C LEU A 462 -25.54 -23.43 1.10
N PHE A 463 -24.46 -22.77 0.69
CA PHE A 463 -24.56 -21.62 -0.21
C PHE A 463 -25.11 -22.01 -1.58
N ALA A 464 -24.74 -23.17 -2.12
CA ALA A 464 -25.34 -23.70 -3.35
C ALA A 464 -26.86 -23.87 -3.20
N TYR A 465 -27.30 -24.43 -2.06
CA TYR A 465 -28.73 -24.58 -1.75
C TYR A 465 -29.41 -23.22 -1.67
N TYR A 466 -28.82 -22.28 -0.93
CA TYR A 466 -29.36 -20.92 -0.77
C TYR A 466 -29.48 -20.16 -2.09
N LEU A 467 -28.50 -20.30 -2.99
CA LEU A 467 -28.57 -19.68 -4.31
C LEU A 467 -29.78 -20.13 -5.12
N LYS A 468 -30.22 -21.38 -4.94
CA LYS A 468 -31.34 -21.97 -5.68
C LYS A 468 -32.69 -21.78 -4.99
N PHE A 469 -32.75 -21.99 -3.69
CA PHE A 469 -34.02 -22.06 -2.94
C PHE A 469 -34.20 -20.94 -1.91
N GLY A 470 -33.19 -20.07 -1.72
CA GLY A 470 -33.20 -19.06 -0.68
C GLY A 470 -33.06 -19.67 0.72
N ASP A 471 -33.75 -19.10 1.68
CA ASP A 471 -33.77 -19.50 3.09
C ASP A 471 -34.85 -20.54 3.43
N GLN A 472 -35.66 -20.95 2.45
CA GLN A 472 -36.68 -21.99 2.64
C GLN A 472 -36.03 -23.30 3.10
N TYR A 473 -36.46 -23.83 4.24
CA TYR A 473 -35.94 -25.08 4.82
C TYR A 473 -34.41 -25.08 5.00
N LEU A 474 -33.79 -23.92 5.22
CA LEU A 474 -32.32 -23.82 5.26
C LEU A 474 -31.69 -24.62 6.40
N THR A 475 -32.34 -24.66 7.57
CA THR A 475 -31.88 -25.46 8.72
C THR A 475 -32.00 -26.95 8.45
N ASP A 476 -33.11 -27.39 7.85
CA ASP A 476 -33.32 -28.76 7.39
C ASP A 476 -32.24 -29.16 6.34
N ALA A 477 -31.94 -28.27 5.39
CA ALA A 477 -30.89 -28.47 4.39
C ALA A 477 -29.48 -28.52 5.02
N LEU A 478 -29.19 -27.65 5.98
CA LEU A 478 -27.94 -27.68 6.75
C LEU A 478 -27.79 -29.03 7.47
N PHE A 479 -28.85 -29.54 8.09
CA PHE A 479 -28.85 -30.85 8.73
C PHE A 479 -28.53 -31.98 7.74
N CYS A 480 -29.21 -32.03 6.60
CA CYS A 480 -28.95 -33.03 5.57
C CYS A 480 -27.50 -32.97 5.04
N ILE A 481 -27.02 -31.78 4.68
CA ILE A 481 -25.68 -31.55 4.14
C ILE A 481 -24.61 -31.92 5.18
N ALA A 482 -24.75 -31.42 6.41
CA ALA A 482 -23.81 -31.69 7.49
C ALA A 482 -23.76 -33.20 7.80
N SER A 483 -24.91 -33.87 7.81
CA SER A 483 -24.98 -35.32 8.03
C SER A 483 -24.22 -36.10 6.97
N VAL A 484 -24.34 -35.73 5.68
CA VAL A 484 -23.58 -36.38 4.61
C VAL A 484 -22.08 -36.12 4.75
N ILE A 485 -21.68 -34.88 4.99
CA ILE A 485 -20.26 -34.49 5.09
C ILE A 485 -19.60 -35.06 6.36
N ALA A 486 -20.35 -35.23 7.44
CA ALA A 486 -19.88 -35.80 8.70
C ALA A 486 -19.43 -37.26 8.56
N GLN A 487 -20.01 -38.03 7.62
CA GLN A 487 -19.64 -39.43 7.40
C GLN A 487 -18.14 -39.58 7.12
N HIS A 488 -17.58 -38.71 6.27
CA HIS A 488 -16.15 -38.68 6.00
C HIS A 488 -15.34 -38.41 7.27
N ARG A 489 -15.83 -37.56 8.18
CA ARG A 489 -15.15 -37.29 9.45
C ARG A 489 -15.14 -38.51 10.37
N TYR A 490 -16.26 -39.22 10.45
CA TYR A 490 -16.38 -40.40 11.31
C TYR A 490 -15.49 -41.56 10.84
N GLN A 491 -15.26 -41.65 9.53
CA GLN A 491 -14.44 -42.71 8.93
C GLN A 491 -12.94 -42.38 8.87
N THR A 492 -12.55 -41.10 8.98
CA THR A 492 -11.14 -40.69 8.81
C THR A 492 -10.49 -40.13 10.07
N ASN A 493 -9.24 -40.51 10.31
CA ASN A 493 -8.48 -40.01 11.47
C ASN A 493 -7.96 -38.58 11.24
N ARG A 494 -7.45 -38.29 10.03
CA ARG A 494 -6.87 -36.98 9.66
C ARG A 494 -7.80 -36.17 8.76
N ALA A 495 -8.09 -34.94 9.16
CA ALA A 495 -8.86 -33.97 8.38
C ALA A 495 -7.96 -33.23 7.36
N MET A 496 -7.66 -33.89 6.23
CA MET A 496 -6.91 -33.29 5.13
C MET A 496 -7.83 -32.51 4.20
N THR A 497 -7.57 -31.22 4.01
CA THR A 497 -8.45 -30.30 3.25
C THR A 497 -8.80 -30.81 1.85
N TYR A 498 -7.82 -31.30 1.08
CA TYR A 498 -8.08 -31.79 -0.28
C TYR A 498 -8.98 -33.03 -0.30
N LYS A 499 -8.86 -33.94 0.68
CA LYS A 499 -9.73 -35.14 0.79
C LYS A 499 -11.16 -34.79 1.18
N ILE A 500 -11.33 -33.79 2.06
CA ILE A 500 -12.67 -33.33 2.44
C ILE A 500 -13.36 -32.68 1.23
N GLN A 501 -12.65 -31.86 0.46
CA GLN A 501 -13.19 -31.27 -0.77
C GLN A 501 -13.46 -32.30 -1.86
N GLU A 502 -12.59 -33.31 -2.02
CA GLU A 502 -12.83 -34.44 -2.92
C GLU A 502 -14.08 -35.23 -2.50
N TYR A 503 -14.25 -35.47 -1.21
CA TYR A 503 -15.45 -36.12 -0.68
C TYR A 503 -16.72 -35.32 -0.99
N ALA A 504 -16.70 -33.99 -0.80
CA ALA A 504 -17.84 -33.12 -1.13
C ALA A 504 -18.12 -33.01 -2.63
N MET A 505 -17.09 -33.07 -3.47
CA MET A 505 -17.27 -33.19 -4.91
C MET A 505 -17.93 -34.53 -5.27
N ASN A 506 -17.48 -35.61 -4.62
CA ASN A 506 -17.96 -36.96 -4.88
C ASN A 506 -19.32 -37.27 -4.28
N SER A 507 -19.79 -36.50 -3.29
CA SER A 507 -21.13 -36.65 -2.71
C SER A 507 -22.27 -36.17 -3.60
N GLU A 508 -21.96 -35.46 -4.69
CA GLU A 508 -22.95 -34.99 -5.70
C GLU A 508 -24.00 -34.01 -5.19
N ILE A 509 -23.85 -33.49 -3.97
CA ILE A 509 -24.80 -32.55 -3.37
C ILE A 509 -25.06 -31.34 -4.28
N VAL A 510 -24.03 -30.78 -4.93
CA VAL A 510 -24.22 -29.67 -5.88
C VAL A 510 -25.08 -30.07 -7.09
N MET A 511 -24.94 -31.30 -7.58
CA MET A 511 -25.76 -31.83 -8.67
C MET A 511 -27.20 -32.12 -8.20
N MET A 512 -27.38 -32.69 -7.01
CA MET A 512 -28.69 -32.91 -6.40
C MET A 512 -29.46 -31.59 -6.29
N ILE A 513 -28.78 -30.53 -5.82
CA ILE A 513 -29.34 -29.18 -5.75
C ILE A 513 -29.71 -28.71 -7.17
N GLU A 514 -28.80 -28.81 -8.15
CA GLU A 514 -29.04 -28.33 -9.51
C GLU A 514 -30.22 -29.04 -10.21
N GLN A 515 -30.43 -30.33 -9.95
CA GLN A 515 -31.53 -31.11 -10.54
C GLN A 515 -32.86 -30.92 -9.81
N ALA A 516 -32.84 -30.64 -8.50
CA ALA A 516 -34.05 -30.53 -7.69
C ALA A 516 -34.91 -29.34 -8.14
N THR A 517 -36.17 -29.59 -8.51
CA THR A 517 -37.12 -28.52 -8.88
C THR A 517 -37.77 -27.84 -7.67
N SER A 518 -37.58 -28.39 -6.47
CA SER A 518 -38.11 -27.92 -5.19
C SER A 518 -37.25 -28.43 -4.03
N PRO A 519 -37.20 -27.74 -2.87
CA PRO A 519 -36.48 -28.20 -1.68
C PRO A 519 -36.72 -29.67 -1.32
N THR A 520 -37.96 -30.15 -1.43
CA THR A 520 -38.33 -31.52 -1.01
C THR A 520 -37.52 -32.61 -1.74
N PHE A 521 -37.27 -32.45 -3.04
CA PHE A 521 -36.52 -33.43 -3.82
C PHE A 521 -35.07 -33.51 -3.36
N PHE A 522 -34.46 -32.35 -3.12
CA PHE A 522 -33.10 -32.27 -2.59
C PHE A 522 -33.02 -32.87 -1.18
N LEU A 523 -33.90 -32.45 -0.27
CA LEU A 523 -33.88 -32.89 1.13
C LEU A 523 -34.04 -34.40 1.23
N ALA A 524 -34.98 -34.99 0.49
CA ALA A 524 -35.20 -36.43 0.48
C ALA A 524 -33.96 -37.20 -0.03
N GLU A 525 -33.38 -36.77 -1.14
CA GLU A 525 -32.21 -37.43 -1.74
C GLU A 525 -30.94 -37.28 -0.86
N CYS A 526 -30.68 -36.07 -0.36
CA CYS A 526 -29.53 -35.79 0.49
C CYS A 526 -29.62 -36.56 1.82
N LEU A 527 -30.82 -36.64 2.43
CA LEU A 527 -31.03 -37.38 3.68
C LEU A 527 -30.81 -38.88 3.49
N GLN A 528 -31.24 -39.47 2.37
CA GLN A 528 -31.00 -40.90 2.06
C GLN A 528 -29.51 -41.24 1.90
N THR A 529 -28.69 -40.24 1.56
CA THR A 529 -27.24 -40.37 1.42
C THR A 529 -26.51 -40.40 2.77
N ALA A 530 -27.14 -39.91 3.85
CA ALA A 530 -26.58 -39.90 5.20
C ALA A 530 -26.80 -41.26 5.91
N LYS A 531 -25.87 -42.19 5.70
CA LYS A 531 -25.94 -43.59 6.18
C LYS A 531 -25.14 -43.86 7.45
N VAL A 532 -24.11 -43.07 7.72
CA VAL A 532 -23.21 -43.25 8.88
C VAL A 532 -23.56 -42.29 10.00
N SER A 533 -23.88 -42.85 11.17
CA SER A 533 -24.18 -42.11 12.40
C SER A 533 -22.93 -41.93 13.27
N GLY A 534 -22.82 -40.77 13.92
CA GLY A 534 -21.77 -40.52 14.92
C GLY A 534 -22.16 -41.01 16.32
N LYS A 535 -23.43 -41.40 16.52
CA LYS A 535 -23.96 -41.90 17.80
C LYS A 535 -23.22 -43.14 18.29
N THR A 536 -22.84 -44.04 17.37
CA THR A 536 -22.15 -45.31 17.66
C THR A 536 -20.62 -45.17 17.80
N LEU A 537 -20.08 -43.96 17.85
CA LEU A 537 -18.65 -43.74 18.09
C LEU A 537 -18.33 -44.02 19.57
N ASN A 538 -17.44 -45.00 19.79
CA ASN A 538 -17.11 -45.54 21.12
C ASN A 538 -15.93 -44.84 21.82
N ASP A 539 -15.09 -44.10 21.10
CA ASP A 539 -13.87 -43.49 21.65
C ASP A 539 -14.03 -41.98 21.89
N GLU A 540 -13.48 -41.45 22.99
CA GLU A 540 -13.33 -39.99 23.25
C GLU A 540 -12.26 -39.33 22.36
N ASN A 541 -12.29 -39.61 21.07
CA ASN A 541 -11.35 -39.08 20.10
C ASN A 541 -11.92 -37.85 19.38
N ILE A 542 -11.09 -37.28 18.49
CA ILE A 542 -11.40 -36.09 17.69
C ILE A 542 -12.62 -36.26 16.75
N LYS A 543 -13.14 -37.48 16.57
CA LYS A 543 -14.38 -37.74 15.82
C LYS A 543 -15.61 -37.55 16.70
N LYS A 544 -15.54 -38.01 17.95
CA LYS A 544 -16.61 -37.83 18.93
C LYS A 544 -16.79 -36.35 19.28
N ARG A 545 -15.70 -35.60 19.42
CA ARG A 545 -15.77 -34.14 19.60
C ARG A 545 -16.41 -33.42 18.41
N PHE A 546 -16.12 -33.83 17.18
CA PHE A 546 -16.81 -33.30 16.00
C PHE A 546 -18.31 -33.60 16.04
N TYR A 547 -18.69 -34.82 16.41
CA TYR A 547 -20.09 -35.19 16.61
C TYR A 547 -20.77 -34.32 17.68
N HIS A 548 -20.11 -34.05 18.81
CA HIS A 548 -20.63 -33.17 19.85
C HIS A 548 -20.79 -31.73 19.37
N GLN A 549 -19.86 -31.20 18.56
CA GLN A 549 -20.01 -29.86 17.99
C GLN A 549 -21.17 -29.77 16.99
N LEU A 550 -21.44 -30.82 16.23
CA LEU A 550 -22.66 -30.88 15.40
C LEU A 550 -23.93 -31.00 16.25
N LYS A 551 -23.89 -31.75 17.35
CA LYS A 551 -25.00 -31.82 18.31
C LYS A 551 -25.31 -30.43 18.87
N GLU A 552 -24.30 -29.73 19.39
CA GLU A 552 -24.45 -28.36 19.92
C GLU A 552 -24.97 -27.39 18.84
N LEU A 553 -24.49 -27.50 17.60
CA LEU A 553 -25.00 -26.72 16.47
C LEU A 553 -26.51 -26.92 16.26
N PHE A 554 -26.98 -28.18 16.20
CA PHE A 554 -28.38 -28.45 15.94
C PHE A 554 -29.28 -28.28 17.16
N GLU A 555 -28.76 -28.40 18.38
CA GLU A 555 -29.48 -27.96 19.59
C GLU A 555 -29.80 -26.46 19.51
N GLN A 556 -28.84 -25.63 19.06
CA GLN A 556 -29.04 -24.19 18.87
C GLN A 556 -29.96 -23.84 17.70
N LEU A 557 -30.26 -24.76 16.79
CA LEU A 557 -31.12 -24.53 15.62
C LEU A 557 -32.38 -25.39 15.63
N SER A 558 -32.64 -26.10 16.73
CA SER A 558 -33.73 -27.09 16.82
C SER A 558 -35.11 -26.45 16.67
N ASP A 559 -35.23 -25.18 17.05
CA ASP A 559 -36.42 -24.35 16.89
C ASP A 559 -36.76 -24.03 15.42
N GLU A 560 -35.81 -24.22 14.50
CA GLU A 560 -35.97 -23.93 13.08
C GLU A 560 -36.03 -25.18 12.19
N LEU A 561 -36.00 -26.38 12.78
CA LEU A 561 -36.25 -27.62 12.05
C LEU A 561 -37.76 -27.75 11.78
N THR A 562 -38.13 -27.74 10.51
CA THR A 562 -39.54 -27.65 10.12
C THR A 562 -40.11 -28.95 9.54
N GLU A 563 -39.26 -29.83 9.00
CA GLU A 563 -39.73 -31.05 8.34
C GLU A 563 -39.73 -32.25 9.32
N PRO A 564 -40.89 -32.90 9.59
CA PRO A 564 -41.01 -33.95 10.61
C PRO A 564 -40.09 -35.17 10.44
N THR A 565 -39.78 -35.57 9.20
CA THR A 565 -38.88 -36.70 8.92
C THR A 565 -37.45 -36.35 9.32
N ILE A 566 -37.00 -35.13 9.03
CA ILE A 566 -35.71 -34.58 9.43
C ILE A 566 -35.66 -34.39 10.94
N THR A 567 -36.70 -33.82 11.57
CA THR A 567 -36.78 -33.72 13.03
C THR A 567 -36.68 -35.09 13.69
N LYS A 568 -37.38 -36.11 13.16
CA LYS A 568 -37.28 -37.48 13.68
C LYS A 568 -35.87 -38.05 13.53
N LYS A 569 -35.18 -37.74 12.43
CA LYS A 569 -33.79 -38.16 12.22
C LYS A 569 -32.83 -37.42 13.16
N TYR A 570 -33.03 -36.13 13.37
CA TYR A 570 -32.31 -35.31 14.34
C TYR A 570 -32.46 -35.88 15.75
N ASN A 571 -33.70 -36.16 16.19
CA ASN A 571 -33.97 -36.75 17.51
C ASN A 571 -33.30 -38.12 17.64
N TYR A 572 -33.37 -38.96 16.61
CA TYR A 572 -32.68 -40.26 16.64
C TYR A 572 -31.15 -40.10 16.75
N GLU A 573 -30.57 -39.14 16.04
CA GLU A 573 -29.13 -38.92 16.02
C GLU A 573 -28.64 -38.31 17.33
N TYR A 574 -29.25 -37.21 17.79
CA TYR A 574 -28.71 -36.35 18.84
C TYR A 574 -29.48 -36.36 20.16
N GLU A 575 -30.76 -36.71 20.15
CA GLU A 575 -31.58 -36.84 21.35
C GLU A 575 -31.64 -38.30 21.83
N HIS A 576 -31.91 -38.47 23.13
CA HIS A 576 -31.95 -39.77 23.79
C HIS A 576 -33.38 -40.24 23.97
#